data_AF-A0A7H4PE77-F1
#
_entry.id   AF-A0A7H4PE77-F1
#
_cell.length_a   1.000
_cell.length_b   1.000
_cell.length_c   1.000
_cell.angle_alpha   90.00
_cell.angle_beta   90.00
_cell.angle_gamma   90.00
#
_symmetry.space_group_name_H-M   'P 1'
#
loop_
_entity.id
_entity.type
_entity.pdbx_description
1 polymer ?
#
loop_
_entity_poly.entity_id
_entity_poly.type
_entity_poly.pdbx_seq_one_letter_code
_entity_poly.pdbx_strand_id
1 'polypeptide(L)' 'MPRASRWRICLWADLQKFSPVIADDVYPILALQSCLDKRAAKGGVSPQQVAQAIADAKQRLV' A
#
# COMPACT_ATOMS: atom_id res chain seq x y z
N MET A 1 -20.92 -14.69 -8.85
CA MET A 1 -19.70 -15.11 -8.12
C MET A 1 -18.53 -14.24 -8.54
N PRO A 2 -18.21 -13.10 -7.88
CA PRO A 2 -17.19 -12.20 -8.39
C PRO A 2 -15.80 -12.51 -7.80
N ARG A 3 -14.89 -12.88 -8.71
CA ARG A 3 -13.44 -12.59 -8.73
C ARG A 3 -12.65 -12.77 -7.41
N ALA A 4 -12.36 -14.04 -7.10
CA ALA A 4 -11.13 -14.40 -6.41
C ALA A 4 -9.93 -14.14 -7.34
N SER A 5 -9.44 -12.90 -7.37
CA SER A 5 -8.32 -12.51 -8.22
C SER A 5 -7.15 -12.03 -7.35
N ARG A 6 -6.04 -12.78 -7.43
CA ARG A 6 -4.64 -12.30 -7.30
C ARG A 6 -3.94 -12.33 -5.92
N TRP A 7 -4.21 -13.28 -5.02
CA TRP A 7 -3.35 -13.47 -3.82
C TRP A 7 -2.98 -14.93 -3.51
N ARG A 8 -3.04 -15.82 -4.50
CA ARG A 8 -2.84 -17.28 -4.32
C ARG A 8 -1.36 -17.72 -4.33
N ILE A 9 -0.46 -16.97 -3.69
CA ILE A 9 1.00 -17.30 -3.67
C ILE A 9 1.59 -17.45 -2.26
N CYS A 10 0.96 -16.93 -1.19
CA CYS A 10 1.43 -17.14 0.18
C CYS A 10 0.29 -17.66 1.05
N LEU A 11 0.33 -18.96 1.39
CA LEU A 11 -0.58 -19.54 2.39
C LEU A 11 -0.26 -18.88 3.74
N TRP A 12 -1.28 -18.38 4.43
CA TRP A 12 -1.18 -17.81 5.78
C TRP A 12 -0.39 -18.71 6.75
N ALA A 13 -0.50 -20.04 6.58
CA ALA A 13 0.25 -21.04 7.34
C ALA A 13 1.78 -20.94 7.20
N ASP A 14 2.31 -20.46 6.07
CA ASP A 14 3.75 -20.25 5.90
C ASP A 14 4.23 -19.00 6.64
N LEU A 15 3.38 -17.97 6.77
CA LEU A 15 3.71 -16.76 7.53
C LEU A 15 3.69 -17.01 9.05
N GLN A 16 2.78 -17.88 9.54
CA GLN A 16 2.72 -18.27 10.94
C GLN A 16 3.96 -19.05 11.43
N LYS A 17 4.69 -19.71 10.53
CA LYS A 17 5.98 -20.36 10.86
C LYS A 17 7.05 -19.36 11.30
N PHE A 18 6.99 -18.12 10.82
CA PHE A 18 7.93 -17.06 11.19
C PHE A 18 7.49 -16.31 12.44
N SER A 19 6.20 -16.06 12.58
CA SER A 19 5.67 -15.40 13.77
C SER A 19 4.19 -15.72 13.99
N PRO A 20 3.79 -16.22 15.17
CA PRO A 20 2.41 -16.61 15.46
C PRO A 20 1.45 -15.42 15.58
N VAL A 21 1.97 -14.18 15.66
CA VAL A 21 1.17 -12.95 15.69
C VAL A 21 0.71 -12.48 14.29
N ILE A 22 1.15 -13.14 13.21
CA ILE A 22 0.70 -12.81 11.85
C ILE A 22 -0.67 -13.44 11.58
N ALA A 23 -1.69 -12.59 11.44
CA ALA A 23 -3.06 -12.98 11.12
C ALA A 23 -3.46 -12.57 9.68
N ASP A 24 -4.70 -12.86 9.29
CA ASP A 24 -5.24 -12.53 7.96
C ASP A 24 -5.30 -11.01 7.68
N ASP A 25 -5.16 -10.18 8.71
CA ASP A 25 -5.09 -8.72 8.63
C ASP A 25 -3.80 -8.21 7.96
N VAL A 26 -2.80 -9.06 7.78
CA VAL A 26 -1.53 -8.70 7.13
C VAL A 26 -1.66 -8.57 5.61
N TYR A 27 -2.59 -9.26 4.96
CA TYR A 27 -2.78 -9.20 3.51
C TYR A 27 -3.12 -7.79 2.98
N PRO A 28 -4.07 -7.03 3.55
CA PRO A 28 -4.30 -5.65 3.13
C PRO A 28 -3.10 -4.73 3.42
N ILE A 29 -2.29 -5.03 4.45
CA ILE A 29 -1.11 -4.24 4.81
C ILE A 29 0.04 -4.45 3.81
N LEU A 30 0.23 -5.69 3.34
CA LEU A 30 1.23 -6.06 2.32
C LEU A 30 0.81 -5.70 0.89
N ALA A 31 -0.43 -5.26 0.69
CA ALA A 31 -0.88 -4.79 -0.61
C ALA A 31 -0.07 -3.57 -1.07
N LEU A 32 0.24 -3.53 -2.36
CA LEU A 32 1.03 -2.44 -2.96
C LEU A 32 0.44 -1.06 -2.70
N GLN A 33 -0.90 -0.97 -2.62
CA GLN A 33 -1.61 0.26 -2.29
C GLN A 33 -1.31 0.75 -0.87
N SER A 34 -1.34 -0.16 0.12
CA SER A 34 -0.97 0.15 1.51
C SER A 34 0.51 0.59 1.62
N CYS A 35 1.40 0.00 0.82
CA CYS A 35 2.81 0.40 0.76
C CYS A 35 3.01 1.83 0.23
N LEU A 36 2.13 2.30 -0.65
CA LEU A 36 2.15 3.67 -1.18
C LEU A 36 1.50 4.65 -0.21
N ASP A 37 0.38 4.28 0.40
CA ASP A 37 -0.37 5.13 1.32
C ASP A 37 0.41 5.42 2.60
N LYS A 38 1.19 4.45 3.10
CA LYS A 38 2.05 4.64 4.29
C LYS A 38 3.22 5.62 4.04
N ARG A 39 3.54 5.94 2.78
CA ARG A 39 4.56 6.94 2.41
C ARG A 39 3.95 8.34 2.31
N ALA A 40 3.21 8.75 3.33
CA ALA A 40 2.52 10.03 3.42
C ALA A 40 3.33 11.17 4.06
N ALA A 41 4.60 10.94 4.42
CA ALA A 41 5.49 12.00 4.89
C ALA A 41 5.61 13.12 3.83
N LYS A 42 5.95 14.35 4.25
CA LYS A 42 6.13 15.49 3.34
C LYS A 42 7.21 15.16 2.30
N GLY A 43 6.84 15.11 1.02
CA GLY A 43 7.72 14.67 -0.08
C GLY A 43 7.69 13.15 -0.35
N GLY A 44 6.78 12.42 0.27
CA GLY A 44 6.55 11.00 0.03
C GLY A 44 5.78 10.73 -1.27
N VAL A 45 5.77 9.46 -1.70
CA VAL A 45 5.16 9.02 -2.97
C VAL A 45 3.69 8.62 -2.82
N SER A 46 3.06 8.94 -1.70
CA SER A 46 1.62 8.71 -1.56
C SER A 46 0.86 9.48 -2.65
N PRO A 47 -0.25 8.93 -3.17
CA PRO A 47 -1.04 9.59 -4.21
C PRO A 47 -1.46 11.03 -3.83
N GLN A 48 -1.73 11.26 -2.54
CA GLN A 48 -2.07 12.58 -2.01
C GLN A 48 -0.89 13.56 -2.09
N GLN A 49 0.31 13.13 -1.67
CA GLN A 49 1.53 13.97 -1.75
C GLN A 49 1.90 14.30 -3.20
N VAL A 50 1.77 13.32 -4.11
CA VAL A 50 2.02 13.54 -5.54
C VAL A 50 1.01 14.52 -6.13
N ALA A 51 -0.28 14.38 -5.79
CA ALA A 51 -1.31 15.32 -6.24
C ALA A 51 -1.04 16.75 -5.74
N GLN A 52 -0.65 16.91 -4.48
CA GLN A 52 -0.28 18.21 -3.91
C GLN A 52 0.95 18.80 -4.60
N ALA A 53 2.01 18.01 -4.80
CA ALA A 53 3.23 18.46 -5.47
C ALA A 53 2.98 18.92 -6.92
N ILE A 54 2.08 18.24 -7.64
CA ILE A 54 1.67 18.66 -8.99
C ILE A 54 0.90 19.99 -8.95
N ALA A 55 0.00 20.17 -7.98
CA ALA A 55 -0.75 21.42 -7.82
C ALA A 55 0.19 22.60 -7.49
N ASP A 56 1.10 22.40 -6.54
CA ASP A 56 2.10 23.40 -6.14
C ASP A 56 3.03 23.76 -7.32
N ALA A 57 3.48 22.76 -8.10
CA ALA A 57 4.31 22.99 -9.28
C ALA A 57 3.56 23.77 -10.37
N LYS A 58 2.28 23.47 -10.59
CA LYS A 58 1.44 24.23 -11.53
C LYS A 58 1.28 25.69 -11.09
N GLN A 59 1.09 25.95 -9.80
CA GLN A 59 0.99 27.33 -9.28
C GLN A 59 2.29 28.11 -9.41
N ARG A 60 3.45 27.43 -9.39
CA ARG A 60 4.77 28.07 -9.51
C ARG A 60 5.19 28.39 -10.94
N LEU A 61 4.55 27.77 -11.93
CA LEU A 61 4.85 27.93 -13.36
C LEU A 61 3.91 28.93 -14.08
N VAL A 62 2.98 29.54 -13.35
CA VAL A 62 2.11 30.65 -13.80
C VAL A 62 2.65 31.94 -13.21
#